data_AF-A0A9P6L876-F1
#
_entry.id   AF-A0A9P6L876-F1
#
_cell.length_a   1.000
_cell.length_b   1.000
_cell.length_c   1.000
_cell.angle_alpha   90.00
_cell.angle_beta   90.00
_cell.angle_gamma   90.00
#
_symmetry.space_group_name_H-M   'P 1'
#
loop_
_entity.id
_entity.type
_entity.pdbx_description
1 polymer ?
#
loop_
_entity_poly.entity_id
_entity_poly.type
_entity_poly.pdbx_seq_one_letter_code
_entity_poly.pdbx_strand_id
1 'polypeptide(L)' 'MHEALLVDEIVRRIAGHLFDHDDTSSSLAFSLCCRSLNSAVLDVLWEDQTDLVNLFKVLPPDLWEVSNTWGLTEI' A
#
# COMPACT_ATOMS: atom_id res chain seq x y z
N MET A 1 -21.16 11.53 -21.55
CA MET A 1 -21.11 12.29 -20.28
C MET A 1 -19.65 12.62 -20.08
N HIS A 2 -19.23 13.88 -20.25
CA HIS A 2 -17.84 14.25 -20.02
C HIS A 2 -17.53 13.94 -18.55
N GLU A 3 -16.63 13.00 -18.32
CA GLU A 3 -16.09 12.67 -17.00
C GLU A 3 -15.30 13.89 -16.53
N ALA A 4 -16.00 14.85 -15.94
CA ALA A 4 -15.35 15.80 -15.06
C ALA A 4 -14.71 14.94 -13.98
N LEU A 5 -13.38 14.84 -14.02
CA LEU A 5 -12.55 14.03 -13.13
C LEU A 5 -13.16 14.04 -11.73
N LEU A 6 -13.67 12.88 -11.30
CA LEU A 6 -14.19 12.75 -9.94
C LEU A 6 -13.06 13.14 -9.00
N VAL A 7 -13.39 13.84 -7.91
CA VAL A 7 -12.39 14.36 -6.96
C VAL A 7 -11.38 13.27 -6.56
N ASP A 8 -11.85 12.03 -6.40
CA ASP A 8 -11.02 10.87 -6.10
C ASP A 8 -9.97 10.54 -7.17
N GLU A 9 -10.32 10.71 -8.45
CA GLU A 9 -9.38 10.47 -9.56
C GLU A 9 -8.24 11.49 -9.56
N ILE A 10 -8.56 12.76 -9.32
CA ILE A 10 -7.57 13.83 -9.22
C ILE A 10 -6.64 13.56 -8.05
N VAL A 11 -7.21 13.22 -6.89
CA VAL A 11 -6.45 12.94 -5.67
C VAL A 11 -5.52 11.75 -5.87
N ARG A 12 -6.00 10.66 -6.48
CA ARG A 12 -5.18 9.49 -6.81
C ARG A 12 -4.06 9.82 -7.79
N ARG A 13 -4.32 10.66 -8.80
CA ARG A 13 -3.29 11.13 -9.74
C ARG A 13 -2.18 11.92 -9.06
N ILE A 14 -2.54 12.79 -8.12
CA ILE A 14 -1.60 13.57 -7.31
C ILE A 14 -0.78 12.63 -6.42
N ALA A 15 -1.45 11.71 -5.72
CA ALA A 15 -0.78 10.72 -4.86
C ALA A 15 0.22 9.86 -5.65
N GLY A 16 -0.18 9.36 -6.82
CA GLY A 16 0.69 8.62 -7.74
C GLY A 16 1.92 9.44 -8.17
N HIS A 17 1.72 10.70 -8.55
CA HIS A 17 2.82 11.56 -8.97
C HIS A 17 3.83 11.82 -7.84
N LEU A 18 3.35 12.00 -6.60
CA LEU A 18 4.21 12.16 -5.42
C LEU A 18 4.99 10.88 -5.11
N PHE A 19 4.41 9.71 -5.35
CA PHE A 19 5.05 8.42 -5.14
C PHE A 19 6.12 8.11 -6.20
N ASP A 20 5.83 8.33 -7.48
CA ASP A 20 6.74 8.07 -8.60
C ASP A 20 8.03 8.90 -8.56
N HIS A 21 7.99 10.09 -7.95
CA HIS A 21 9.16 10.97 -7.83
C HIS A 21 10.01 10.68 -6.58
N ASP A 22 9.73 9.59 -5.86
CA ASP A 22 10.41 9.17 -4.64
C ASP A 22 10.39 10.25 -3.53
N ASP A 23 9.47 11.22 -3.63
CA ASP A 23 9.27 12.27 -2.64
C ASP A 23 8.39 11.76 -1.49
N THR A 24 8.95 10.78 -0.77
CA THR A 24 8.30 10.15 0.39
C THR A 24 7.89 11.19 1.43
N SER A 25 8.64 12.29 1.56
CA SER A 25 8.33 13.35 2.53
C SER A 25 7.06 14.11 2.14
N SER A 26 6.92 14.49 0.88
CA SER A 26 5.70 15.14 0.38
C SER A 26 4.50 14.20 0.35
N SER A 27 4.70 12.92 -0.01
CA SER A 27 3.65 11.89 0.05
C SER A 27 3.14 11.68 1.48
N LEU A 28 4.04 11.61 2.47
CA LEU A 28 3.66 11.53 3.88
C LEU A 28 2.90 12.78 4.33
N ALA A 29 3.41 13.98 4.03
CA ALA A 29 2.73 15.22 4.39
C ALA A 29 1.32 15.31 3.80
N PHE A 30 1.17 14.91 2.52
CA PHE A 30 -0.12 14.84 1.83
C PHE A 30 -1.07 13.83 2.48
N SER A 31 -0.56 12.64 2.85
CA SER A 31 -1.34 11.60 3.52
C SER A 31 -1.81 11.99 4.92
N LEU A 32 -1.06 12.87 5.61
CA LEU A 32 -1.35 13.31 6.98
C LEU A 32 -2.34 14.47 7.05
N CYS A 33 -2.64 15.14 5.93
CA CYS A 33 -3.57 16.27 5.91
C CYS A 33 -5.01 15.88 6.26
N CYS A 34 -5.54 14.78 5.70
CA CYS A 34 -6.86 14.27 6.07
C CYS A 34 -7.04 12.79 5.69
N ARG A 35 -8.08 12.15 6.24
CA ARG A 35 -8.37 10.73 6.03
C ARG A 35 -8.61 10.37 4.55
N SER A 36 -9.23 11.27 3.78
CA SER A 36 -9.50 11.03 2.36
C SER A 36 -8.21 10.95 1.53
N LEU A 37 -7.24 11.82 1.84
CA LEU A 37 -5.93 11.83 1.18
C LEU A 37 -5.08 10.65 1.65
N ASN A 38 -5.18 10.29 2.94
CA ASN A 38 -4.53 9.10 3.48
C ASN A 38 -4.94 7.83 2.72
N SER A 39 -6.25 7.64 2.49
CA SER A 39 -6.75 6.49 1.73
C SER A 39 -6.17 6.45 0.33
N ALA A 40 -6.18 7.57 -0.39
CA ALA A 40 -5.68 7.60 -1.76
C ALA A 40 -4.16 7.35 -1.85
N VAL A 41 -3.37 7.83 -0.87
CA VAL A 41 -1.94 7.52 -0.80
C VAL A 41 -1.71 6.04 -0.49
N LEU A 42 -2.50 5.46 0.41
CA LEU A 42 -2.43 4.03 0.70
C LEU A 42 -2.80 3.20 -0.53
N ASP A 43 -3.85 3.57 -1.28
CA ASP A 43 -4.25 2.85 -2.48
C ASP A 43 -3.11 2.80 -3.51
N VAL A 44 -2.47 3.95 -3.76
CA VAL A 44 -1.28 4.04 -4.63
C VAL A 44 -0.12 3.21 -4.10
N LEU A 45 0.16 3.29 -2.79
CA LEU A 45 1.22 2.51 -2.16
C LEU A 45 0.97 0.99 -2.32
N TRP A 46 -0.27 0.55 -2.16
CA TRP A 46 -0.64 -0.87 -2.27
C TRP A 46 -0.74 -1.36 -3.71
N GLU A 47 -0.96 -0.47 -4.69
CA GLU A 47 -1.03 -0.82 -6.11
C GLU A 47 0.32 -1.32 -6.65
N ASP A 48 1.44 -0.77 -6.16
CA ASP A 48 2.78 -1.04 -6.71
C ASP A 48 3.77 -1.65 -5.69
N GLN A 49 3.33 -2.71 -5.00
CA GLN A 49 4.20 -3.47 -4.10
C GLN A 49 5.03 -4.52 -4.85
N THR A 50 6.31 -4.20 -5.08
CA THR A 50 7.30 -5.13 -5.65
C THR A 50 7.76 -6.20 -4.67
N ASP A 51 7.60 -5.98 -3.37
CA ASP A 51 8.00 -6.90 -2.31
C ASP A 51 6.96 -6.94 -1.18
N LEU A 52 6.60 -8.15 -0.75
CA LEU A 52 5.70 -8.39 0.37
C LEU A 52 6.37 -8.19 1.72
N VAL A 53 7.69 -8.04 1.80
CA VAL A 53 8.44 -7.85 3.07
C VAL A 53 7.83 -6.75 3.93
N ASN A 54 7.36 -5.65 3.34
CA ASN A 54 6.74 -4.56 4.09
C ASN A 54 5.42 -4.98 4.74
N LEU A 55 4.63 -5.83 4.07
CA LEU A 55 3.42 -6.43 4.63
C LEU A 55 3.77 -7.39 5.79
N PHE A 56 4.81 -8.21 5.62
CA PHE A 56 5.29 -9.11 6.68
C PHE A 56 5.78 -8.35 7.92
N LYS A 57 6.42 -7.18 7.76
CA LYS A 57 6.90 -6.34 8.87
C LYS A 57 5.78 -5.76 9.73
N VAL A 58 4.59 -5.52 9.16
CA VAL A 58 3.46 -4.89 9.87
C VAL A 58 2.44 -5.89 10.40
N LEU A 59 2.55 -7.16 9.99
CA LEU A 59 1.65 -8.21 10.46
C LEU A 59 2.01 -8.62 11.90
N PRO A 60 1.01 -8.69 12.80
CA PRO A 60 1.23 -9.08 14.19
C PRO A 60 1.96 -10.44 14.31
N PRO A 61 2.98 -10.55 15.18
CA PRO A 61 3.80 -11.76 15.28
C PRO A 61 3.02 -12.99 15.76
N ASP A 62 1.90 -12.77 16.44
CA ASP A 62 0.96 -13.76 16.96
C ASP A 62 -0.01 -14.32 15.91
N LEU A 63 -0.06 -13.73 14.71
CA LEU A 63 -0.89 -14.22 13.60
C LEU A 63 -0.15 -15.18 12.65
N TRP A 64 1.16 -15.36 12.84
CA TRP A 64 1.96 -16.24 11.99
C TRP A 64 2.17 -17.61 12.63
N GLU A 65 1.87 -18.67 11.89
CA GLU A 65 2.28 -20.03 12.21
C GLU A 65 3.22 -20.54 11.12
N VAL A 66 4.43 -20.95 11.49
CA VAL A 66 5.35 -21.60 10.55
C VAL A 66 4.89 -23.05 10.41
N SER A 67 4.00 -23.32 9.45
CA SER A 67 3.55 -24.67 9.15
C SER A 67 4.64 -25.45 8.41
N ASN A 68 5.38 -26.30 9.12
CA ASN A 68 6.40 -27.15 8.52
C ASN A 68 5.76 -28.42 7.94
N THR A 69 5.20 -28.34 6.72
CA THR A 69 4.68 -29.54 6.03
C THR A 69 5.80 -30.30 5.33
N TRP A 70 6.73 -30.88 6.10
CA TRP A 70 7.75 -31.79 5.61
C TRP A 70 7.87 -33.02 6.51
N GLY A 71 6.78 -33.78 6.59
CA GLY A 71 6.75 -35.00 7.38
C GLY A 71 5.65 -35.95 6.98
N LEU A 72 5.71 -36.50 5.75
CA LEU A 72 5.09 -37.79 5.42
C LEU A 72 5.84 -38.45 4.25
N THR A 73 6.93 -39.15 4.58
CA THR A 73 7.30 -40.46 4.01
C THR A 73 8.38 -41.08 4.90
N GLU A 74 7.96 -41.62 6.05
CA GLU A 74 8.68 -42.74 6.66
C GLU A 74 8.45 -43.97 5.76
N ILE A 75 9.52 -44.49 5.15
CA ILE A 75 9.63 -45.86 4.63
C ILE A 75 10.87 -46.47 5.29
#